data_AF-A0A8S9XRA5-F1
#
_entry.id   AF-A0A8S9XRA5-F1
#
_cell.length_a   1.000
_cell.length_b   1.000
_cell.length_c   1.000
_cell.angle_alpha   90.00
_cell.angle_beta   90.00
_cell.angle_gamma   90.00
#
_symmetry.space_group_name_H-M   'P 1'
#
loop_
_entity.id
_entity.type
_entity.pdbx_description
1 polymer ?
#
loop_
_entity_poly.entity_id
_entity_poly.type
_entity_poly.pdbx_seq_one_letter_code
_entity_poly.pdbx_strand_id
1 'polypeptide(L)'
;MNSKTNWLTENRSHIDRNRECRARDRGGMYYGRLIGTLQEYAHGIRGTAYAVDESTIFVKGFSYDGTGPDAYFWVGNTPRPSPDGYILPYPEDFVGK
;
A
#
# COMPACT_ATOMS: atom_id res chain seq x y z
N MET A 1 6.70 -49.90 35.95
CA MET A 1 5.75 -48.92 36.53
C MET A 1 6.57 -47.86 37.25
N ASN A 2 6.23 -46.59 37.02
CA ASN A 2 6.94 -45.33 37.38
C ASN A 2 8.13 -45.04 36.44
N SER A 3 8.23 -43.87 35.80
CA SER A 3 8.09 -42.53 36.37
C SER A 3 7.31 -41.55 35.48
N LYS A 4 6.48 -40.71 36.12
CA LYS A 4 5.91 -39.51 35.50
C LYS A 4 7.01 -38.44 35.45
N THR A 5 7.35 -37.97 34.26
CA THR A 5 8.18 -36.77 34.08
C THR A 5 7.44 -35.81 33.17
N ASN A 6 7.09 -34.66 33.74
CA ASN A 6 6.39 -33.54 33.13
C ASN A 6 7.39 -32.71 32.33
N TRP A 7 7.15 -32.49 31.02
CA TRP A 7 7.90 -31.55 30.20
C TRP A 7 6.93 -30.60 29.50
N LEU A 8 6.44 -29.61 30.25
CA LEU A 8 5.84 -28.40 29.69
C LEU A 8 6.94 -27.35 29.49
N THR A 9 7.90 -27.56 28.58
CA THR A 9 8.66 -26.45 28.00
C THR A 9 9.34 -26.86 26.69
N GLU A 10 8.58 -26.94 25.61
CA GLU A 10 9.18 -26.81 24.27
C GLU A 10 8.16 -26.16 23.35
N ASN A 11 7.90 -24.89 23.63
CA ASN A 11 7.04 -24.08 22.79
C ASN A 11 7.84 -23.66 21.54
N ARG A 12 7.73 -24.53 20.55
CA ARG A 12 8.00 -24.38 19.11
C ARG A 12 8.33 -22.97 18.63
N SER A 13 9.55 -22.84 18.12
CA SER A 13 9.88 -22.33 16.78
C SER A 13 8.72 -21.74 15.95
N HIS A 14 8.60 -20.41 15.94
CA HIS A 14 8.47 -19.60 14.72
C HIS A 14 8.35 -18.14 15.17
N ILE A 15 9.39 -17.34 14.97
CA ILE A 15 9.18 -15.90 14.88
C ILE A 15 8.47 -15.69 13.55
N ASP A 16 7.14 -15.77 13.57
CA ASP A 16 6.27 -15.29 12.50
C ASP A 16 6.46 -13.76 12.41
N ARG A 17 7.51 -13.30 11.72
CA ARG A 17 7.76 -11.87 11.42
C ARG A 17 6.73 -11.27 10.45
N ASN A 18 5.55 -11.87 10.32
CA ASN A 18 4.51 -11.46 9.37
C ASN A 18 3.10 -11.45 9.96
N ARG A 19 2.97 -11.40 11.29
CA ARG A 19 1.68 -11.42 12.01
C ARG A 19 1.06 -10.05 12.25
N GLU A 20 1.11 -9.13 11.29
CA GLU A 20 0.37 -7.87 11.42
C GLU A 20 -0.26 -7.39 10.11
N CYS A 21 -1.06 -8.26 9.49
CA CYS A 21 -1.94 -7.90 8.36
C CYS A 21 -3.42 -8.23 8.61
N ARG A 22 -3.86 -8.35 9.86
CA ARG A 22 -5.28 -8.62 10.17
C ARG A 22 -5.87 -7.61 11.15
N ALA A 23 -5.76 -6.33 10.82
CA ALA A 23 -6.70 -5.36 11.36
C ALA A 23 -8.04 -5.55 10.63
N ARG A 24 -8.84 -6.50 11.13
CA ARG A 24 -10.29 -6.50 10.90
C ARG A 24 -10.85 -5.31 11.67
N ASP A 25 -10.98 -4.18 11.00
CA ASP A 25 -11.78 -3.09 11.55
C ASP A 25 -13.27 -3.45 11.45
N ARG A 26 -13.98 -3.30 12.56
CA ARG A 26 -15.30 -3.86 12.80
C ARG A 26 -16.41 -3.08 12.09
N GLY A 27 -16.46 -3.15 10.76
CA GLY A 27 -17.54 -2.61 9.92
C GLY A 27 -17.12 -1.65 8.81
N GLY A 28 -15.82 -1.38 8.65
CA GLY A 28 -15.30 -0.56 7.56
C GLY A 28 -14.96 -1.38 6.29
N MET A 29 -15.12 -0.76 5.12
CA MET A 29 -14.60 -1.29 3.86
C MET A 29 -13.07 -1.44 3.95
N TYR A 30 -12.54 -2.61 3.62
CA TYR A 30 -11.08 -2.82 3.55
C TYR A 30 -10.56 -2.35 2.19
N TYR A 31 -9.63 -1.37 2.22
CA TYR A 31 -9.04 -0.77 1.02
C TYR A 31 -7.65 -1.31 0.67
N GLY A 32 -7.13 -2.26 1.45
CA GLY A 32 -5.75 -2.74 1.33
C GLY A 32 -4.85 -2.35 2.51
N ARG A 33 -3.56 -2.70 2.42
CA ARG A 33 -2.56 -2.32 3.43
C ARG A 33 -2.23 -0.84 3.30
N LEU A 34 -2.35 -0.09 4.40
CA LEU A 34 -1.98 1.33 4.43
C LEU A 34 -0.50 1.52 4.01
N ILE A 35 -0.28 2.39 3.04
CA ILE A 35 1.05 2.86 2.61
C ILE A 35 1.36 4.19 3.31
N GLY A 36 0.43 5.16 3.22
CA GLY A 36 0.60 6.49 3.80
C GLY A 36 -0.28 7.55 3.14
N THR A 37 -0.10 8.81 3.53
CA THR A 37 -0.78 9.97 2.95
C THR A 37 0.06 10.61 1.86
N LEU A 38 -0.57 11.12 0.80
CA LEU A 38 0.10 11.92 -0.22
C LEU A 38 0.60 13.23 0.39
N GLN A 39 1.85 13.58 0.09
CA GLN A 39 2.43 14.86 0.49
C GLN A 39 2.01 15.94 -0.49
N GLU A 40 1.38 17.00 0.02
CA GLU A 40 1.02 18.16 -0.78
C GLU A 40 2.27 19.01 -1.04
N TYR A 41 2.62 19.18 -2.31
CA TYR A 41 3.67 20.11 -2.76
C TYR A 41 3.12 21.23 -3.64
N ALA A 42 2.05 20.97 -4.39
CA ALA A 42 1.33 21.93 -5.23
C ALA A 42 -0.08 21.40 -5.55
N HIS A 43 -0.92 22.26 -6.13
CA HIS A 43 -2.20 21.93 -6.75
C HIS A 43 -3.21 21.15 -5.89
N GLY A 44 -3.19 21.34 -4.57
CA GLY A 44 -4.17 20.75 -3.65
C GLY A 44 -4.15 19.22 -3.62
N ILE A 45 -3.00 18.59 -3.92
CA ILE A 45 -2.87 17.12 -3.93
C ILE A 45 -3.09 16.56 -2.53
N ARG A 46 -4.10 15.70 -2.40
CA ARG A 46 -4.45 14.99 -1.16
C ARG A 46 -4.87 13.56 -1.43
N GLY A 47 -4.84 12.73 -0.39
CA GLY A 47 -5.35 11.36 -0.42
C GLY A 47 -4.53 10.42 0.46
N THR A 48 -5.08 9.24 0.73
CA THR A 48 -4.41 8.17 1.48
C THR A 48 -4.26 6.95 0.58
N ALA A 49 -3.03 6.48 0.40
CA ALA A 49 -2.70 5.34 -0.44
C ALA A 49 -2.73 4.02 0.34
N TYR A 50 -3.32 3.01 -0.29
CA TYR A 50 -3.43 1.64 0.20
C TYR A 50 -2.97 0.66 -0.89
N ALA A 51 -2.23 -0.38 -0.52
CA ALA A 51 -1.88 -1.49 -1.40
C ALA A 51 -2.99 -2.55 -1.35
N VAL A 52 -3.76 -2.68 -2.43
CA VAL A 52 -4.85 -3.67 -2.55
C VAL A 52 -4.25 -5.05 -2.79
N ASP A 53 -3.34 -5.14 -3.77
CA ASP A 53 -2.59 -6.33 -4.18
C ASP A 53 -1.23 -5.91 -4.79
N GLU A 54 -0.57 -6.82 -5.53
CA GLU A 54 0.77 -6.61 -6.11
C GLU A 54 0.82 -5.57 -7.22
N SER A 55 -0.31 -5.30 -7.90
CA SER A 55 -0.38 -4.39 -9.06
C SER A 55 -1.41 -3.27 -8.89
N THR A 56 -2.07 -3.18 -7.74
CA THR A 56 -3.18 -2.26 -7.52
C THR A 56 -2.98 -1.40 -6.27
N ILE A 57 -2.92 -0.08 -6.47
CA ILE A 57 -2.95 0.92 -5.41
C ILE A 57 -4.33 1.60 -5.41
N PHE A 58 -4.94 1.71 -4.22
CA PHE A 58 -6.15 2.48 -4.02
C PHE A 58 -5.83 3.79 -3.29
N VAL A 59 -6.23 4.93 -3.87
CA VAL A 59 -6.07 6.25 -3.23
C VAL A 59 -7.43 6.75 -2.76
N LYS A 60 -7.65 6.72 -1.44
CA LYS A 60 -8.89 7.20 -0.83
C LYS A 60 -8.86 8.72 -0.72
N GLY A 61 -9.94 9.37 -1.15
CA GLY A 61 -10.10 10.83 -1.00
C GLY A 61 -9.09 11.62 -1.83
N PHE A 62 -8.75 11.12 -3.02
CA PHE A 62 -7.89 11.84 -3.95
C PHE A 62 -8.48 13.22 -4.29
N SER A 63 -7.64 14.25 -4.31
CA SER A 63 -7.99 15.62 -4.67
C SER A 63 -6.88 16.23 -5.52
N TYR A 64 -7.27 17.04 -6.49
CA TYR A 64 -6.42 17.86 -7.34
C TYR A 64 -7.24 19.09 -7.76
N ASP A 65 -6.67 20.29 -7.67
CA ASP A 65 -7.41 21.54 -7.87
C ASP A 65 -7.63 21.93 -9.35
N GLY A 66 -7.00 21.23 -10.30
CA GLY A 66 -7.18 21.47 -11.73
C GLY A 66 -6.49 22.71 -12.28
N THR A 67 -5.63 23.38 -11.51
CA THR A 67 -4.98 24.65 -11.92
C THR A 67 -3.68 24.46 -12.71
N GLY A 68 -3.17 23.23 -12.79
CA GLY A 68 -1.99 22.92 -13.59
C GLY A 68 -2.33 22.76 -15.08
N PRO A 69 -1.35 22.92 -15.99
CA PRO A 69 -1.57 22.72 -17.42
C PRO A 69 -1.93 21.27 -17.74
N ASP A 70 -1.29 20.31 -17.06
CA ASP A 70 -1.51 18.87 -17.21
C ASP A 70 -1.32 18.14 -15.86
N ALA A 71 -1.88 16.94 -15.74
CA ALA A 71 -1.72 16.08 -14.56
C ALA A 71 -1.55 14.61 -14.97
N TYR A 72 -0.54 13.95 -14.41
CA TYR A 72 -0.21 12.55 -14.70
C TYR A 72 0.09 11.79 -13.41
N PHE A 73 -0.25 10.50 -13.39
CA PHE A 73 0.34 9.58 -12.42
C PHE A 73 1.66 9.07 -12.97
N TRP A 74 2.75 9.31 -12.24
CA TRP A 74 4.09 8.89 -12.62
C TRP A 74 4.63 7.88 -11.61
N VAL A 75 5.07 6.71 -12.09
CA VAL A 75 5.58 5.64 -11.24
C VAL A 75 6.99 5.23 -11.65
N GLY A 76 7.81 4.91 -10.66
CA GLY A 76 9.15 4.36 -10.85
C GLY A 76 9.15 2.83 -10.78
N ASN A 77 10.20 2.21 -11.32
CA ASN A 77 10.42 0.76 -11.24
C ASN A 77 11.57 0.39 -10.28
N THR A 78 11.87 1.26 -9.31
CA THR A 78 12.92 1.00 -8.33
C THR A 78 12.42 1.23 -6.91
N PRO A 79 13.04 0.60 -5.89
CA PRO A 79 12.65 0.80 -4.48
C PRO A 79 12.91 2.22 -3.95
N ARG A 80 13.66 3.05 -4.68
CA ARG A 80 14.00 4.42 -4.27
C ARG A 80 13.31 5.42 -5.20
N PRO A 81 12.82 6.56 -4.70
CA PRO A 81 12.37 7.64 -5.56
C PRO A 81 13.50 8.04 -6.53
N SER A 82 13.19 8.05 -7.82
CA SER A 82 14.10 8.48 -8.88
C SER A 82 13.30 9.21 -9.96
N PRO A 83 13.96 10.03 -10.79
CA PRO A 83 13.35 10.61 -11.98
C PRO A 83 13.18 9.56 -13.11
N ASP A 84 13.65 8.33 -12.92
CA ASP A 84 13.47 7.25 -13.89
C ASP A 84 12.13 6.54 -13.62
N GLY A 85 11.13 6.83 -14.44
CA GLY A 85 9.81 6.25 -14.33
C GLY A 85 9.00 6.40 -15.62
N TYR A 86 7.74 5.99 -15.57
CA TYR A 86 6.82 6.08 -16.70
C TYR A 86 5.44 6.55 -16.25
N ILE A 87 4.76 7.28 -17.14
CA ILE A 87 3.39 7.73 -16.92
C ILE A 87 2.48 6.50 -16.93
N LEU A 88 1.62 6.37 -15.93
CA LEU A 88 0.51 5.43 -15.97
C LEU A 88 -0.55 5.98 -16.92
N PRO A 89 -0.83 5.29 -18.05
CA PRO A 89 -1.84 5.75 -18.99
C PRO A 89 -3.22 5.72 -18.33
N TYR A 90 -3.99 6.79 -18.52
CA TYR A 90 -5.41 6.81 -18.20
C TYR A 90 -6.19 7.57 -19.28
N PRO A 91 -7.25 6.98 -19.85
CA PRO A 91 -7.67 5.58 -19.74
C PRO A 91 -6.61 4.60 -20.28
N GLU A 92 -6.78 3.28 -20.10
CA GLU A 92 -5.74 2.28 -20.47
C GLU A 92 -5.36 2.31 -21.97
N ASP A 93 -6.25 2.83 -22.81
CA ASP A 93 -6.09 3.02 -24.26
C ASP A 93 -5.60 4.44 -24.63
N PHE A 94 -5.12 5.23 -23.67
CA PHE A 94 -4.57 6.55 -23.95
C PHE A 94 -3.28 6.46 -24.77
N VAL A 95 -3.42 6.67 -26.08
CA VAL A 95 -2.30 6.88 -27.02
C VAL A 95 -1.88 8.33 -26.88
N GLY A 96 -0.92 8.59 -25.98
CA GLY A 96 -0.37 9.92 -25.72
C GLY A 96 -0.13 10.68 -27.02
N LYS A 97 -0.73 11.88 -27.13
CA LYS A 97 -0.57 12.76 -28.29
C LYS A 97 0.75 13.52 -28.23
#